data_AF-A0A2G6NIN8-F1
#
_entry.id   AF-A0A2G6NIN8-F1
#
_cell.length_a   1.000
_cell.length_b   1.000
_cell.length_c   1.000
_cell.angle_alpha   90.00
_cell.angle_beta   90.00
_cell.angle_gamma   90.00
#
_symmetry.space_group_name_H-M   'P 1'
#
loop_
_entity.id
_entity.type
_entity.pdbx_description
1 polymer ?
#
loop_
_entity_poly.entity_id
_entity_poly.type
_entity_poly.pdbx_seq_one_letter_code
_entity_poly.pdbx_strand_id
1 'polypeptide(L)'
;ACEKLKAHELISAPLECSLIGFRISKAAQLSSPDLVVLALKYKDASPKIAKFLHFMASQAMHVSNSKNAMRLFVEGGKVNRNKHLDKVLSVEFVKAIESSYYTNKALERIALSTSLESLPKSILTLDPSILSAHAAFFYALVAIKNSREDLAKIALLRASKTYQSQIDIDKSNFWLWLLTKEKTYFNALKASKHINLYTIYFREKNNLPFLDLAYKTSAHEVPHSKALSKKKASDAFFYKKFLDRLKGDEDKQKMLKEFGAKAGEPFRALIYSKMNDHKIQYLIHPWKKQLSHLSKRHQALILALGRQESNFIPCALSRSYAIGAMQMMPFLIRSIAR
;
A
#
# COMPACT_ATOMS: atom_id res chain seq x y z
N ALA A 1 23.72 -9.29 14.74
CA ALA A 1 23.13 -10.15 15.79
C ALA A 1 22.05 -9.41 16.58
N CYS A 2 22.34 -8.20 17.09
CA CYS A 2 21.44 -7.40 17.94
C CYS A 2 20.02 -7.14 17.41
N GLU A 3 19.85 -6.89 16.10
CA GLU A 3 18.50 -6.67 15.53
C GLU A 3 17.57 -7.87 15.64
N LYS A 4 18.15 -9.08 15.75
CA LYS A 4 17.41 -10.36 15.84
C LYS A 4 17.02 -10.74 17.26
N LEU A 5 17.37 -9.93 18.28
CA LEU A 5 17.00 -10.20 19.67
C LEU A 5 15.49 -10.40 19.82
N LYS A 6 15.08 -11.42 20.57
CA LYS A 6 13.69 -11.62 21.01
C LYS A 6 13.33 -10.61 22.09
N ALA A 7 12.03 -10.50 22.42
CA ALA A 7 11.55 -9.53 23.40
C ALA A 7 12.26 -9.65 24.76
N HIS A 8 12.28 -10.85 25.35
CA HIS A 8 12.91 -11.10 26.65
C HIS A 8 14.44 -10.88 26.65
N GLU A 9 15.09 -11.10 25.50
CA GLU A 9 16.54 -10.93 25.35
C GLU A 9 16.97 -9.45 25.40
N LEU A 10 16.04 -8.50 25.21
CA LEU A 10 16.34 -7.07 25.35
C LEU A 10 16.79 -6.72 26.78
N ILE A 11 16.28 -7.42 27.78
CA ILE A 11 16.57 -7.15 29.19
C ILE A 11 18.01 -7.55 29.50
N SER A 12 18.42 -8.76 29.11
CA SER A 12 19.73 -9.34 29.41
C SER A 12 20.86 -8.91 28.47
N ALA A 13 20.57 -8.48 27.23
CA ALA A 13 21.60 -8.06 26.27
C ALA A 13 22.37 -6.81 26.74
N PRO A 14 23.62 -6.57 26.29
CA PRO A 14 24.32 -5.30 26.55
C PRO A 14 23.51 -4.09 26.10
N LEU A 15 23.67 -2.93 26.77
CA LEU A 15 22.88 -1.70 26.52
C LEU A 15 22.83 -1.33 25.03
N GLU A 16 23.98 -1.23 24.38
CA GLU A 16 24.10 -0.87 22.97
C GLU A 16 23.35 -1.85 22.07
N CYS A 17 23.55 -3.14 22.30
CA CYS A 17 22.91 -4.21 21.53
C CYS A 17 21.40 -4.22 21.74
N SER A 18 20.94 -3.95 22.97
CA SER A 18 19.53 -3.87 23.31
C SER A 18 18.86 -2.66 22.67
N LEU A 19 19.52 -1.49 22.65
CA LEU A 19 19.05 -0.29 21.96
C LEU A 19 18.95 -0.50 20.44
N ILE A 20 19.93 -1.16 19.82
CA ILE A 20 19.89 -1.53 18.40
C ILE A 20 18.76 -2.53 18.12
N GLY A 21 18.56 -3.50 19.02
CA GLY A 21 17.52 -4.52 18.92
C GLY A 21 16.10 -4.03 19.22
N PHE A 22 15.97 -2.85 19.81
CA PHE A 22 14.72 -2.30 20.33
C PHE A 22 13.70 -2.03 19.23
N ARG A 23 12.48 -2.52 19.44
CA ARG A 23 11.29 -2.17 18.64
C ARG A 23 10.09 -2.13 19.57
N ILE A 24 9.18 -1.19 19.36
CA ILE A 24 7.95 -1.07 20.17
C ILE A 24 7.13 -2.36 20.16
N SER A 25 7.05 -3.04 19.00
CA SER A 25 6.37 -4.34 18.88
C SER A 25 7.01 -5.48 19.70
N LYS A 26 8.32 -5.42 19.97
CA LYS A 26 8.99 -6.38 20.85
C LYS A 26 8.75 -5.99 22.31
N ALA A 27 8.92 -4.72 22.65
CA ALA A 27 8.66 -4.22 24.00
C ALA A 27 7.20 -4.45 24.43
N ALA A 28 6.23 -4.35 23.52
CA ALA A 28 4.82 -4.61 23.81
C ALA A 28 4.50 -6.08 24.15
N GLN A 29 5.47 -6.99 24.05
CA GLN A 29 5.36 -8.39 24.49
C GLN A 29 5.88 -8.61 25.92
N LEU A 30 6.53 -7.60 26.51
CA LEU A 30 7.10 -7.66 27.85
C LEU A 30 6.05 -7.37 28.92
N SER A 31 6.29 -7.89 30.12
CA SER A 31 5.48 -7.58 31.31
C SER A 31 5.71 -6.13 31.76
N SER A 32 4.80 -5.56 32.55
CA SER A 32 4.98 -4.22 33.11
C SER A 32 6.27 -4.10 33.96
N PRO A 33 6.63 -5.07 34.83
CA PRO A 33 7.92 -5.06 35.52
C PRO A 33 9.13 -5.03 34.58
N ASP A 34 9.12 -5.87 33.53
CA ASP A 34 10.21 -5.93 32.55
C ASP A 34 10.38 -4.61 31.78
N LEU A 35 9.25 -3.95 31.46
CA LEU A 35 9.26 -2.65 30.82
C LEU A 35 9.89 -1.58 31.73
N VAL A 36 9.66 -1.64 33.04
CA VAL A 36 10.30 -0.75 34.02
C VAL A 36 11.79 -1.01 34.12
N VAL A 37 12.21 -2.28 34.16
CA VAL A 37 13.64 -2.66 34.15
C VAL A 37 14.33 -2.13 32.89
N LEU A 38 13.69 -2.30 31.72
CA LEU A 38 14.21 -1.80 30.46
C LEU A 38 14.24 -0.26 30.41
N ALA A 39 13.26 0.40 31.01
CA ALA A 39 13.23 1.87 31.12
C ALA A 39 14.39 2.41 31.96
N LEU A 40 14.69 1.78 33.10
CA LEU A 40 15.83 2.14 33.95
C LEU A 40 17.15 1.98 33.21
N LYS A 41 17.32 0.86 32.50
CA LYS A 41 18.50 0.58 31.67
C LYS A 41 18.72 1.64 30.59
N TYR A 42 17.65 2.21 30.03
CA TYR A 42 17.73 3.20 28.95
C TYR A 42 17.70 4.65 29.44
N LYS A 43 17.60 4.87 30.75
CA LYS A 43 17.33 6.20 31.32
C LYS A 43 18.33 7.25 30.85
N ASP A 44 19.61 6.93 30.87
CA ASP A 44 20.69 7.87 30.55
C ASP A 44 21.00 7.90 29.06
N ALA A 45 21.07 6.73 28.41
CA ALA A 45 21.41 6.62 27.00
C ALA A 45 20.28 7.05 26.05
N SER A 46 19.01 6.86 26.45
CA SER A 46 17.86 7.28 25.66
C SER A 46 16.65 7.66 26.54
N PRO A 47 16.68 8.85 27.15
CA PRO A 47 15.62 9.30 28.06
C PRO A 47 14.21 9.29 27.43
N LYS A 48 14.13 9.56 26.12
CA LYS A 48 12.85 9.52 25.37
C LYS A 48 12.27 8.11 25.30
N ILE A 49 13.11 7.09 25.05
CA ILE A 49 12.66 5.70 25.02
C ILE A 49 12.31 5.23 26.43
N ALA A 50 13.11 5.59 27.43
CA ALA A 50 12.82 5.25 28.83
C ALA A 50 11.46 5.81 29.29
N LYS A 51 11.15 7.08 29.01
CA LYS A 51 9.84 7.68 29.30
C LYS A 51 8.70 6.95 28.59
N PHE A 52 8.91 6.55 27.33
CA PHE A 52 7.92 5.80 26.58
C PHE A 52 7.69 4.39 27.14
N LEU A 53 8.75 3.71 27.60
CA LEU A 53 8.66 2.41 28.26
C LEU A 53 7.90 2.48 29.59
N HIS A 54 8.11 3.53 30.39
CA HIS A 54 7.30 3.78 31.58
C HIS A 54 5.82 3.97 31.25
N PHE A 55 5.51 4.71 30.18
CA PHE A 55 4.13 4.81 29.67
C PHE A 55 3.58 3.43 29.25
N MET A 56 4.37 2.62 28.54
CA MET A 56 3.96 1.27 28.13
C MET A 56 3.69 0.36 29.33
N ALA A 57 4.46 0.50 30.42
CA ALA A 57 4.28 -0.30 31.63
C ALA A 57 2.95 -0.01 32.34
N SER A 58 2.51 1.26 32.35
CA SER A 58 1.24 1.65 32.96
C SER A 58 0.04 1.47 32.03
N GLN A 59 0.25 1.49 30.70
CA GLN A 59 -0.80 1.44 29.67
C GLN A 59 -1.93 2.46 29.87
N ALA A 60 -1.62 3.56 30.55
CA ALA A 60 -2.62 4.52 30.99
C ALA A 60 -3.07 5.40 29.81
N MET A 61 -4.25 5.09 29.25
CA MET A 61 -4.85 5.80 28.11
C MET A 61 -5.47 7.15 28.55
N HIS A 62 -4.64 8.02 29.12
CA HIS A 62 -5.03 9.39 29.49
C HIS A 62 -4.72 10.39 28.39
N VAL A 63 -5.45 11.50 28.37
CA VAL A 63 -5.29 12.61 27.41
C VAL A 63 -3.84 13.10 27.34
N SER A 64 -3.17 13.21 28.49
CA SER A 64 -1.76 13.65 28.60
C SER A 64 -0.76 12.75 27.85
N ASN A 65 -1.11 11.48 27.63
CA ASN A 65 -0.28 10.49 26.94
C ASN A 65 -0.87 10.04 25.60
N SER A 66 -1.88 10.74 25.08
CA SER A 66 -2.66 10.34 23.92
C SER A 66 -1.82 10.09 22.65
N LYS A 67 -0.80 10.91 22.40
CA LYS A 67 0.17 10.69 21.30
C LYS A 67 0.97 9.39 21.47
N ASN A 68 1.41 9.08 22.69
CA ASN A 68 2.16 7.86 22.99
C ASN A 68 1.27 6.62 22.87
N ALA A 69 0.01 6.71 23.30
CA ALA A 69 -0.99 5.68 23.09
C ALA A 69 -1.22 5.37 21.60
N MET A 70 -1.42 6.40 20.77
CA MET A 70 -1.58 6.19 19.33
C MET A 70 -0.33 5.64 18.66
N ARG A 71 0.85 6.07 19.11
CA ARG A 71 2.12 5.46 18.68
C ARG A 71 2.19 3.98 19.03
N LEU A 72 1.87 3.62 20.27
CA LEU A 72 1.84 2.23 20.73
C LEU A 72 0.81 1.40 19.95
N PHE A 73 -0.33 1.98 19.58
CA PHE A 73 -1.31 1.32 18.73
C PHE A 73 -0.75 0.99 17.35
N VAL A 74 -0.11 1.96 16.70
CA VAL A 74 0.48 1.82 15.36
C VAL A 74 1.64 0.82 15.37
N GLU A 75 2.55 0.93 16.34
CA GLU A 75 3.83 0.22 16.34
C GLU A 75 3.88 -1.02 17.24
N GLY A 76 2.97 -1.19 18.19
CA GLY A 76 2.97 -2.27 19.19
C GLY A 76 2.49 -3.64 18.71
N GLY A 77 2.04 -3.75 17.45
CA GLY A 77 1.61 -5.02 16.85
C GLY A 77 0.15 -5.41 17.16
N LYS A 78 -0.33 -6.45 16.46
CA LYS A 78 -1.75 -6.84 16.47
C LYS A 78 -2.23 -7.35 17.83
N VAL A 79 -1.43 -8.19 18.47
CA VAL A 79 -1.76 -8.78 19.78
C VAL A 79 -1.96 -7.70 20.83
N ASN A 80 -1.02 -6.75 20.92
CA ASN A 80 -1.11 -5.64 21.87
C ASN A 80 -2.33 -4.75 21.61
N ARG A 81 -2.61 -4.44 20.33
CA ARG A 81 -3.81 -3.66 19.96
C ARG A 81 -5.08 -4.30 20.52
N ASN A 82 -5.27 -5.59 20.24
CA ASN A 82 -6.49 -6.30 20.61
C ASN A 82 -6.62 -6.48 22.14
N LYS A 83 -5.52 -6.79 22.83
CA LYS A 83 -5.57 -7.10 24.27
C LYS A 83 -5.63 -5.85 25.16
N HIS A 84 -4.99 -4.76 24.75
CA HIS A 84 -4.70 -3.66 25.66
C HIS A 84 -5.18 -2.29 25.19
N LEU A 85 -5.38 -2.11 23.88
CA LEU A 85 -5.67 -0.80 23.29
C LEU A 85 -7.05 -0.69 22.63
N ASP A 86 -7.78 -1.80 22.51
CA ASP A 86 -9.18 -1.78 22.10
C ASP A 86 -10.07 -1.35 23.27
N LYS A 87 -10.08 -0.05 23.55
CA LYS A 87 -10.81 0.54 24.67
C LYS A 87 -11.71 1.64 24.17
N VAL A 88 -12.79 1.89 24.91
CA VAL A 88 -13.59 3.11 24.73
C VAL A 88 -12.72 4.31 25.09
N LEU A 89 -12.62 5.27 24.18
CA LEU A 89 -11.88 6.52 24.39
C LEU A 89 -12.86 7.65 24.74
N SER A 90 -12.43 8.55 25.63
CA SER A 90 -13.19 9.77 25.93
C SER A 90 -13.11 10.75 24.76
N VAL A 91 -14.07 11.68 24.68
CA VAL A 91 -14.12 12.71 23.64
C VAL A 91 -12.87 13.60 23.70
N GLU A 92 -12.40 13.93 24.90
CA GLU A 92 -11.19 14.74 25.11
C GLU A 92 -9.94 14.02 24.61
N PHE A 93 -9.87 12.70 24.82
CA PHE A 93 -8.77 11.90 24.28
C PHE A 93 -8.79 11.92 22.76
N VAL A 94 -9.96 11.73 22.15
CA VAL A 94 -10.10 11.71 20.68
C VAL A 94 -9.74 13.07 20.09
N LYS A 95 -10.20 14.17 20.68
CA LYS A 95 -9.79 15.53 20.29
C LYS A 95 -8.29 15.73 20.39
N ALA A 96 -7.64 15.25 21.46
CA ALA A 96 -6.20 15.38 21.64
C ALA A 96 -5.35 14.65 20.58
N ILE A 97 -5.93 13.67 19.87
CA ILE A 97 -5.24 12.91 18.83
C ILE A 97 -5.68 13.27 17.42
N GLU A 98 -6.66 14.15 17.22
CA GLU A 98 -7.33 14.35 15.94
C GLU A 98 -6.38 14.74 14.79
N SER A 99 -5.41 15.59 15.11
CA SER A 99 -4.41 16.08 14.16
C SER A 99 -3.09 15.30 14.20
N SER A 100 -3.04 14.15 14.89
CA SER A 100 -1.79 13.42 15.06
C SER A 100 -1.43 12.57 13.84
N TYR A 101 -0.14 12.53 13.49
CA TYR A 101 0.40 11.63 12.47
C TYR A 101 0.03 10.16 12.73
N TYR A 102 0.09 9.73 13.99
CA TYR A 102 -0.22 8.35 14.38
C TYR A 102 -1.71 8.03 14.22
N THR A 103 -2.61 8.99 14.41
CA THR A 103 -4.05 8.81 14.18
C THR A 103 -4.35 8.52 12.72
N ASN A 104 -3.76 9.31 11.80
CA ASN A 104 -3.87 9.05 10.37
C ASN A 104 -3.38 7.63 10.00
N LYS A 105 -2.29 7.16 10.62
CA LYS A 105 -1.76 5.80 10.42
C LYS A 105 -2.56 4.71 11.15
N ALA A 106 -3.30 5.04 12.20
CA ALA A 106 -4.08 4.09 12.97
C ALA A 106 -5.40 3.75 12.26
N LEU A 107 -6.03 4.73 11.60
CA LEU A 107 -7.35 4.59 10.98
C LEU A 107 -7.44 3.42 9.98
N GLU A 108 -6.43 3.23 9.14
CA GLU A 108 -6.37 2.06 8.24
C GLU A 108 -6.38 0.73 9.01
N ARG A 109 -5.58 0.63 10.09
CA ARG A 109 -5.52 -0.58 10.92
C ARG A 109 -6.82 -0.81 11.67
N ILE A 110 -7.48 0.24 12.11
CA ILE A 110 -8.78 0.18 12.80
C ILE A 110 -9.84 -0.31 11.81
N ALA A 111 -9.93 0.30 10.63
CA ALA A 111 -10.89 -0.03 9.60
C ALA A 111 -10.75 -1.47 9.08
N LEU A 112 -9.51 -1.94 8.91
CA LEU A 112 -9.21 -3.29 8.41
C LEU A 112 -9.21 -4.37 9.49
N SER A 113 -9.26 -3.99 10.78
CA SER A 113 -9.34 -4.98 11.85
C SER A 113 -10.73 -5.62 11.90
N THR A 114 -10.75 -6.94 12.05
CA THR A 114 -11.97 -7.71 12.33
C THR A 114 -12.14 -8.02 13.81
N SER A 115 -11.15 -7.67 14.64
CA SER A 115 -11.09 -8.04 16.06
C SER A 115 -11.12 -6.85 17.02
N LEU A 116 -11.31 -5.63 16.51
CA LEU A 116 -11.48 -4.44 17.35
C LEU A 116 -12.97 -4.12 17.39
N GLU A 117 -13.51 -3.92 18.59
CA GLU A 117 -14.94 -3.71 18.82
C GLU A 117 -15.23 -2.33 19.44
N SER A 118 -14.39 -1.88 20.38
CA SER A 118 -14.62 -0.67 21.15
C SER A 118 -14.03 0.57 20.49
N LEU A 119 -12.74 0.49 20.13
CA LEU A 119 -11.99 1.60 19.56
C LEU A 119 -12.59 2.14 18.25
N PRO A 120 -13.06 1.31 17.29
CA PRO A 120 -13.67 1.81 16.06
C PRO A 120 -14.85 2.74 16.34
N LYS A 121 -15.67 2.44 17.36
CA LYS A 121 -16.82 3.26 17.75
C LYS A 121 -16.38 4.60 18.34
N SER A 122 -15.41 4.60 19.25
CA SER A 122 -14.90 5.85 19.84
C SER A 122 -14.26 6.78 18.81
N ILE A 123 -13.57 6.23 17.81
CA ILE A 123 -12.93 7.00 16.75
C ILE A 123 -13.92 7.76 15.87
N LEU A 124 -15.19 7.35 15.81
CA LEU A 124 -16.23 8.09 15.08
C LEU A 124 -16.55 9.46 15.69
N THR A 125 -16.00 9.79 16.85
CA THR A 125 -16.08 11.15 17.43
C THR A 125 -15.06 12.13 16.83
N LEU A 126 -14.10 11.66 16.03
CA LEU A 126 -13.20 12.53 15.26
C LEU A 126 -13.99 13.32 14.21
N ASP A 127 -13.57 14.56 13.96
CA ASP A 127 -13.98 15.29 12.77
C ASP A 127 -13.27 14.72 11.52
N PRO A 128 -14.01 14.09 10.58
CA PRO A 128 -13.40 13.57 9.36
C PRO A 128 -12.92 14.66 8.39
N SER A 129 -13.36 15.91 8.54
CA SER A 129 -13.05 17.01 7.61
C SER A 129 -11.57 17.43 7.63
N ILE A 130 -10.91 17.24 8.77
CA ILE A 130 -9.50 17.61 9.00
C ILE A 130 -8.51 16.47 8.69
N LEU A 131 -9.01 15.26 8.45
CA LEU A 131 -8.17 14.09 8.20
C LEU A 131 -7.43 14.19 6.85
N SER A 132 -6.33 13.44 6.74
CA SER A 132 -5.67 13.21 5.44
C SER A 132 -6.58 12.36 4.52
N ALA A 133 -6.40 12.45 3.19
CA ALA A 133 -7.23 11.71 2.23
C ALA A 133 -7.33 10.21 2.53
N HIS A 134 -6.17 9.58 2.81
CA HIS A 134 -6.06 8.16 3.16
C HIS A 134 -6.81 7.83 4.45
N ALA A 135 -6.57 8.61 5.50
CA ALA A 135 -7.21 8.44 6.79
C ALA A 135 -8.74 8.64 6.72
N ALA A 136 -9.19 9.67 6.01
CA ALA A 136 -10.61 9.95 5.80
C ALA A 136 -11.30 8.81 5.06
N PHE A 137 -10.67 8.21 4.04
CA PHE A 137 -11.22 7.05 3.36
C PHE A 137 -11.42 5.86 4.31
N PHE A 138 -10.43 5.52 5.14
CA PHE A 138 -10.55 4.41 6.09
C PHE A 138 -11.50 4.73 7.25
N TYR A 139 -11.54 5.97 7.71
CA TYR A 139 -12.55 6.44 8.65
C TYR A 139 -13.96 6.19 8.08
N ALA A 140 -14.20 6.50 6.80
CA ALA A 140 -15.49 6.25 6.16
C ALA A 140 -15.89 4.77 6.21
N LEU A 141 -14.94 3.85 6.02
CA LEU A 141 -15.21 2.41 6.14
C LEU A 141 -15.63 2.03 7.57
N VAL A 142 -15.01 2.64 8.59
CA VAL A 142 -15.44 2.45 9.99
C VAL A 142 -16.85 3.00 10.18
N ALA A 143 -17.15 4.17 9.65
CA ALA A 143 -18.45 4.81 9.75
C ALA A 143 -19.55 3.97 9.08
N ILE A 144 -19.31 3.48 7.86
CA ILE A 144 -20.23 2.57 7.13
C ILE A 144 -20.50 1.30 7.95
N LYS A 145 -19.45 0.66 8.50
CA LYS A 145 -19.58 -0.54 9.33
C LYS A 145 -20.41 -0.33 10.59
N ASN A 146 -20.54 0.91 11.06
CA ASN A 146 -21.30 1.29 12.25
C ASN A 146 -22.56 2.10 11.90
N SER A 147 -23.05 2.02 10.66
CA SER A 147 -24.28 2.69 10.20
C SER A 147 -24.28 4.21 10.41
N ARG A 148 -23.10 4.84 10.37
CA ARG A 148 -22.91 6.30 10.46
C ARG A 148 -22.68 6.90 9.07
N GLU A 149 -23.73 6.85 8.25
CA GLU A 149 -23.66 7.28 6.84
C GLU A 149 -23.38 8.78 6.69
N ASP A 150 -23.87 9.59 7.64
CA ASP A 150 -23.59 11.02 7.76
C ASP A 150 -22.08 11.29 7.80
N LEU A 151 -21.39 10.61 8.71
CA LEU A 151 -19.95 10.73 8.89
C LEU A 151 -19.18 10.12 7.72
N ALA A 152 -19.65 8.99 7.20
CA ALA A 152 -19.05 8.35 6.02
C ALA A 152 -19.06 9.27 4.80
N LYS A 153 -20.16 9.99 4.56
CA LYS A 153 -20.29 10.93 3.44
C LYS A 153 -19.28 12.07 3.56
N ILE A 154 -19.17 12.70 4.74
CA ILE A 154 -18.21 13.79 4.98
C ILE A 154 -16.77 13.30 4.75
N ALA A 155 -16.45 12.13 5.28
CA ALA A 155 -15.12 11.54 5.17
C ALA A 155 -14.74 11.15 3.73
N LEU A 156 -15.66 10.55 2.98
CA LEU A 156 -15.43 10.22 1.56
C LEU A 156 -15.34 11.47 0.69
N LEU A 157 -16.12 12.51 0.98
CA LEU A 157 -16.00 13.82 0.32
C LEU A 157 -14.63 14.45 0.57
N ARG A 158 -14.15 14.39 1.80
CA ARG A 158 -12.79 14.83 2.14
C ARG A 158 -11.76 14.04 1.34
N ALA A 159 -11.89 12.71 1.30
CA ALA A 159 -10.98 11.85 0.57
C ALA A 159 -10.98 12.15 -0.94
N SER A 160 -12.15 12.21 -1.58
CA SER A 160 -12.26 12.43 -3.03
C SER A 160 -11.72 13.80 -3.47
N LYS A 161 -11.84 14.84 -2.64
CA LYS A 161 -11.32 16.18 -2.92
C LYS A 161 -9.81 16.33 -2.72
N THR A 162 -9.19 15.46 -1.92
CA THR A 162 -7.80 15.65 -1.48
C THR A 162 -6.83 14.57 -1.96
N TYR A 163 -7.32 13.45 -2.47
CA TYR A 163 -6.47 12.52 -3.20
C TYR A 163 -5.87 13.17 -4.45
N GLN A 164 -4.59 12.88 -4.72
CA GLN A 164 -3.92 13.30 -5.96
C GLN A 164 -4.08 12.25 -7.08
N SER A 165 -4.29 11.00 -6.71
CA SER A 165 -4.37 9.87 -7.63
C SER A 165 -5.79 9.63 -8.08
N GLN A 166 -6.04 9.64 -9.40
CA GLN A 166 -7.39 9.46 -9.94
C GLN A 166 -8.03 8.12 -9.53
N ILE A 167 -7.25 7.04 -9.36
CA ILE A 167 -7.81 5.76 -8.89
C ILE A 167 -8.38 5.87 -7.46
N ASP A 168 -7.77 6.68 -6.60
CA ASP A 168 -8.24 6.88 -5.23
C ASP A 168 -9.42 7.87 -5.16
N ILE A 169 -9.44 8.85 -6.07
CA ILE A 169 -10.60 9.71 -6.30
C ILE A 169 -11.79 8.88 -6.79
N ASP A 170 -11.60 8.04 -7.82
CA ASP A 170 -12.63 7.15 -8.37
C ASP A 170 -13.15 6.17 -7.31
N LYS A 171 -12.24 5.57 -6.53
CA LYS A 171 -12.59 4.74 -5.38
C LYS A 171 -13.50 5.49 -4.41
N SER A 172 -13.15 6.71 -4.02
CA SER A 172 -13.93 7.51 -3.06
C SER A 172 -15.29 7.91 -3.64
N ASN A 173 -15.33 8.34 -4.90
CA ASN A 173 -16.57 8.68 -5.61
C ASN A 173 -17.47 7.45 -5.80
N PHE A 174 -16.90 6.27 -6.01
CA PHE A 174 -17.64 5.02 -6.10
C PHE A 174 -18.37 4.70 -4.80
N TRP A 175 -17.69 4.81 -3.66
CA TRP A 175 -18.34 4.64 -2.36
C TRP A 175 -19.38 5.72 -2.07
N LEU A 176 -19.13 6.98 -2.44
CA LEU A 176 -20.12 8.06 -2.34
C LEU A 176 -21.36 7.76 -3.18
N TRP A 177 -21.19 7.34 -4.43
CA TRP A 177 -22.29 6.94 -5.30
C TRP A 177 -23.07 5.76 -4.72
N LEU A 178 -22.38 4.75 -4.19
CA LEU A 178 -23.06 3.62 -3.56
C LEU A 178 -23.92 4.05 -2.37
N LEU A 179 -23.39 4.96 -1.54
CA LEU A 179 -24.04 5.44 -0.32
C LEU A 179 -25.21 6.39 -0.61
N THR A 180 -25.03 7.37 -1.50
CA THR A 180 -25.98 8.48 -1.67
C THR A 180 -26.86 8.37 -2.91
N LYS A 181 -26.43 7.59 -3.91
CA LYS A 181 -27.02 7.54 -5.26
C LYS A 181 -27.05 8.91 -5.98
N GLU A 182 -26.31 9.91 -5.50
CA GLU A 182 -26.33 11.25 -6.08
C GLU A 182 -25.72 11.27 -7.49
N LYS A 183 -26.36 12.04 -8.39
CA LYS A 183 -25.94 12.19 -9.80
C LYS A 183 -24.54 12.77 -9.95
N THR A 184 -24.09 13.60 -9.02
CA THR A 184 -22.75 14.21 -9.04
C THR A 184 -21.64 13.15 -9.11
N TYR A 185 -21.70 12.15 -8.23
CA TYR A 185 -20.70 11.07 -8.20
C TYR A 185 -20.87 10.10 -9.36
N PHE A 186 -22.12 9.82 -9.76
CA PHE A 186 -22.41 9.06 -10.98
C PHE A 186 -21.73 9.69 -12.20
N ASN A 187 -21.91 11.01 -12.39
CA ASN A 187 -21.32 11.75 -13.50
C ASN A 187 -19.79 11.79 -13.41
N ALA A 188 -19.22 11.93 -12.21
CA ALA A 188 -17.77 11.86 -12.01
C ALA A 188 -17.20 10.50 -12.43
N LEU A 189 -17.83 9.39 -12.01
CA LEU A 189 -17.41 8.03 -12.40
C LEU A 189 -17.60 7.76 -13.90
N LYS A 190 -18.70 8.25 -14.48
CA LYS A 190 -18.97 8.18 -15.92
C LYS A 190 -17.94 8.96 -16.74
N ALA A 191 -17.43 10.08 -16.21
CA ALA A 191 -16.44 10.92 -16.86
C ALA A 191 -14.99 10.43 -16.67
N SER A 192 -14.71 9.61 -15.65
CA SER A 192 -13.37 9.08 -15.43
C SER A 192 -12.90 8.26 -16.63
N LYS A 193 -11.67 8.55 -17.07
CA LYS A 193 -10.96 7.82 -18.13
C LYS A 193 -9.99 6.77 -17.56
N HIS A 194 -9.85 6.70 -16.24
CA HIS A 194 -8.94 5.76 -15.61
C HIS A 194 -9.58 4.37 -15.52
N ILE A 195 -8.82 3.38 -15.97
CA ILE A 195 -9.24 1.98 -15.93
C ILE A 195 -8.84 1.43 -14.57
N ASN A 196 -9.84 1.20 -13.74
CA ASN A 196 -9.69 0.57 -12.44
C ASN A 196 -10.93 -0.25 -12.11
N LEU A 197 -10.87 -1.04 -11.04
CA LEU A 197 -11.96 -1.91 -10.64
C LEU A 197 -13.28 -1.14 -10.44
N TYR A 198 -13.22 0.04 -9.85
CA TYR A 198 -14.40 0.84 -9.53
C TYR A 198 -15.09 1.40 -10.77
N THR A 199 -14.32 1.93 -11.73
CA THR A 199 -14.88 2.47 -12.99
C THR A 199 -15.37 1.38 -13.92
N ILE A 200 -14.68 0.22 -13.99
CA ILE A 200 -15.15 -0.95 -14.75
C ILE A 200 -16.47 -1.45 -14.19
N TYR A 201 -16.51 -1.74 -12.88
CA TYR A 201 -17.71 -2.28 -12.24
C TYR A 201 -18.87 -1.30 -12.31
N PHE A 202 -18.63 0.00 -12.08
CA PHE A 202 -19.65 1.04 -12.22
C PHE A 202 -20.27 1.05 -13.62
N ARG A 203 -19.45 0.95 -14.68
CA ARG A 203 -19.95 0.96 -16.06
C ARG A 203 -20.76 -0.28 -16.37
N GLU A 204 -20.23 -1.45 -16.04
CA GLU A 204 -20.92 -2.73 -16.22
C GLU A 204 -22.28 -2.72 -15.52
N LYS A 205 -22.31 -2.30 -14.25
CA LYS A 205 -23.55 -2.26 -13.45
C LYS A 205 -24.61 -1.32 -14.02
N ASN A 206 -24.21 -0.29 -14.76
CA ASN A 206 -25.10 0.72 -15.33
C ASN A 206 -25.26 0.60 -16.85
N ASN A 207 -24.87 -0.53 -17.46
CA ASN A 207 -24.93 -0.78 -18.91
C ASN A 207 -24.30 0.33 -19.75
N LEU A 208 -23.24 0.97 -19.22
CA LEU A 208 -22.50 1.99 -19.94
C LEU A 208 -21.48 1.31 -20.86
N PRO A 209 -21.16 1.91 -22.02
CA PRO A 209 -20.12 1.40 -22.87
C PRO A 209 -18.82 1.31 -22.07
N PHE A 210 -18.05 0.27 -22.37
CA PHE A 210 -16.70 0.16 -21.87
C PHE A 210 -15.93 1.43 -22.22
N LEU A 211 -14.96 1.81 -21.37
CA LEU A 211 -14.13 2.99 -21.63
C LEU A 211 -13.62 2.90 -23.07
N ASP A 212 -13.73 3.99 -23.83
CA ASP A 212 -13.07 4.09 -25.13
C ASP A 212 -11.57 4.07 -24.82
N LEU A 213 -11.05 2.86 -24.79
CA LEU A 213 -9.79 2.53 -24.20
C LEU A 213 -8.76 3.20 -25.10
N ALA A 214 -8.01 4.17 -24.58
CA ALA A 214 -6.68 4.42 -25.11
C ALA A 214 -5.77 3.27 -24.66
N TYR A 215 -6.13 2.04 -25.02
CA TYR A 215 -5.31 0.86 -24.82
C TYR A 215 -4.65 0.47 -26.14
N LYS A 216 -3.46 -0.11 -26.01
CA LYS A 216 -2.81 -0.76 -27.14
C LYS A 216 -2.47 -2.18 -26.72
N THR A 217 -2.82 -3.12 -27.59
CA THR A 217 -2.53 -4.56 -27.41
C THR A 217 -1.11 -4.93 -27.84
N SER A 218 -0.39 -3.97 -28.42
CA SER A 218 1.02 -4.04 -28.74
C SER A 218 1.71 -2.70 -28.47
N ALA A 219 3.02 -2.74 -28.22
CA ALA A 219 3.83 -1.54 -28.28
C ALA A 219 4.32 -1.32 -29.72
N HIS A 220 4.16 -0.10 -30.23
CA HIS A 220 4.58 0.28 -31.58
C HIS A 220 6.01 -0.16 -31.87
N GLU A 221 6.22 -0.73 -33.06
CA GLU A 221 7.56 -1.05 -33.51
C GLU A 221 8.31 0.23 -33.86
N VAL A 222 9.61 0.27 -33.53
CA VAL A 222 10.47 1.42 -33.81
C VAL A 222 11.36 1.05 -34.99
N PRO A 223 11.25 1.73 -36.13
CA PRO A 223 12.13 1.50 -37.28
C PRO A 223 13.60 1.60 -36.90
N HIS A 224 14.44 0.74 -37.47
CA HIS A 224 15.89 0.69 -37.23
C HIS A 224 16.29 0.51 -35.75
N SER A 225 15.40 0.00 -34.90
CA SER A 225 15.73 -0.32 -33.51
C SER A 225 16.60 -1.57 -33.42
N LYS A 226 17.51 -1.58 -32.43
CA LYS A 226 18.39 -2.71 -32.15
C LYS A 226 17.61 -3.79 -31.39
N ALA A 227 17.70 -5.04 -31.83
CA ALA A 227 17.08 -6.15 -31.11
C ALA A 227 17.67 -6.28 -29.69
N LEU A 228 16.81 -6.47 -28.69
CA LEU A 228 17.26 -6.73 -27.32
C LEU A 228 17.96 -8.10 -27.27
N SER A 229 19.24 -8.12 -26.86
CA SER A 229 19.98 -9.38 -26.75
C SER A 229 19.47 -10.24 -25.59
N LYS A 230 19.52 -11.57 -25.77
CA LYS A 230 19.11 -12.53 -24.71
C LYS A 230 19.83 -12.27 -23.39
N LYS A 231 21.14 -11.99 -23.43
CA LYS A 231 21.96 -11.67 -22.25
C LYS A 231 21.42 -10.46 -21.48
N LYS A 232 21.03 -9.38 -22.17
CA LYS A 232 20.43 -8.20 -21.53
C LYS A 232 19.02 -8.48 -21.00
N ALA A 233 18.23 -9.25 -21.75
CA ALA A 233 16.88 -9.64 -21.35
C ALA A 233 16.85 -10.52 -20.08
N SER A 234 17.97 -11.14 -19.70
CA SER A 234 18.12 -11.93 -18.46
C SER A 234 18.91 -11.22 -17.36
N ASP A 235 19.42 -10.01 -17.59
CA ASP A 235 20.30 -9.31 -16.65
C ASP A 235 19.52 -8.37 -15.72
N ALA A 236 19.52 -8.68 -14.41
CA ALA A 236 18.85 -7.87 -13.40
C ALA A 236 19.50 -6.49 -13.19
N PHE A 237 20.82 -6.36 -13.40
CA PHE A 237 21.50 -5.06 -13.35
C PHE A 237 21.11 -4.19 -14.53
N PHE A 238 20.90 -4.79 -15.70
CA PHE A 238 20.35 -4.10 -16.85
C PHE A 238 18.95 -3.54 -16.53
N TYR A 239 18.08 -4.33 -15.91
CA TYR A 239 16.75 -3.86 -15.50
C TYR A 239 16.81 -2.67 -14.55
N LYS A 240 17.67 -2.73 -13.52
CA LYS A 240 17.85 -1.62 -12.57
C LYS A 240 18.31 -0.33 -13.28
N LYS A 241 19.31 -0.43 -14.15
CA LYS A 241 19.79 0.70 -14.97
C LYS A 241 18.68 1.25 -15.88
N PHE A 242 17.90 0.37 -16.50
CA PHE A 242 16.75 0.78 -17.31
C PHE A 242 15.70 1.55 -16.50
N LEU A 243 15.35 1.11 -15.29
CA LEU A 243 14.40 1.83 -14.44
C LEU A 243 14.91 3.21 -14.04
N ASP A 244 16.20 3.34 -13.72
CA ASP A 244 16.81 4.61 -13.33
C ASP A 244 16.80 5.59 -14.52
N ARG A 245 17.15 5.11 -15.72
CA ARG A 245 17.02 5.86 -16.99
C ARG A 245 15.59 6.25 -17.32
N LEU A 246 14.63 5.36 -17.09
CA LEU A 246 13.21 5.62 -17.36
C LEU A 246 12.65 6.71 -16.42
N LYS A 247 13.14 6.78 -15.18
CA LYS A 247 12.75 7.81 -14.22
C LYS A 247 13.43 9.15 -14.46
N GLY A 248 14.67 9.15 -14.93
CA GLY A 248 15.41 10.36 -15.27
C GLY A 248 14.96 11.01 -16.57
N ASP A 249 15.65 12.09 -16.91
CA ASP A 249 15.33 13.00 -18.02
C ASP A 249 15.84 12.52 -19.39
N GLU A 250 16.30 11.28 -19.47
CA GLU A 250 16.74 10.73 -20.74
C GLU A 250 15.60 10.74 -21.77
N ASP A 251 15.95 11.15 -23.00
CA ASP A 251 15.06 11.14 -24.15
C ASP A 251 14.50 9.74 -24.40
N LYS A 252 13.20 9.60 -24.14
CA LYS A 252 12.46 8.34 -24.28
C LYS A 252 12.39 7.87 -25.73
N GLN A 253 12.40 8.77 -26.71
CA GLN A 253 12.44 8.38 -28.13
C GLN A 253 13.77 7.70 -28.46
N LYS A 254 14.87 8.20 -27.92
CA LYS A 254 16.19 7.55 -28.03
C LYS A 254 16.21 6.19 -27.34
N MET A 255 15.66 6.09 -26.11
CA MET A 255 15.58 4.82 -25.38
C MET A 255 14.84 3.73 -26.17
N LEU A 256 13.74 4.07 -26.86
CA LEU A 256 12.95 3.12 -27.65
C LEU A 256 13.77 2.41 -28.73
N LYS A 257 14.80 3.06 -29.29
CA LYS A 257 15.68 2.48 -30.32
C LYS A 257 16.53 1.30 -29.81
N GLU A 258 16.62 1.10 -28.50
CA GLU A 258 17.35 -0.02 -27.88
C GLU A 258 16.51 -1.30 -27.71
N PHE A 259 15.19 -1.20 -27.90
CA PHE A 259 14.24 -2.27 -27.60
C PHE A 259 13.48 -2.72 -28.85
N GLY A 260 14.24 -3.05 -29.89
CA GLY A 260 13.71 -3.69 -31.09
C GLY A 260 13.31 -5.16 -30.86
N ALA A 261 12.53 -5.69 -31.80
CA ALA A 261 11.98 -7.06 -31.82
C ALA A 261 10.98 -7.39 -30.68
N LYS A 262 10.37 -8.58 -30.77
CA LYS A 262 9.33 -9.06 -29.82
C LYS A 262 9.79 -9.09 -28.36
N ALA A 263 11.05 -9.42 -28.10
CA ALA A 263 11.60 -9.45 -26.74
C ALA A 263 11.70 -8.05 -26.09
N GLY A 264 11.76 -6.99 -26.91
CA GLY A 264 11.77 -5.60 -26.45
C GLY A 264 10.39 -5.01 -26.15
N GLU A 265 9.31 -5.70 -26.54
CA GLU A 265 7.94 -5.19 -26.41
C GLU A 265 7.55 -4.80 -24.97
N PRO A 266 7.85 -5.58 -23.91
CA PRO A 266 7.60 -5.19 -22.53
C PRO A 266 8.26 -3.87 -22.13
N PHE A 267 9.50 -3.65 -22.58
CA PHE A 267 10.25 -2.42 -22.31
C PHE A 267 9.65 -1.23 -23.06
N ARG A 268 9.31 -1.40 -24.35
CA ARG A 268 8.65 -0.36 -25.15
C ARG A 268 7.29 0.03 -24.57
N ALA A 269 6.49 -0.94 -24.14
CA ALA A 269 5.20 -0.69 -23.50
C ALA A 269 5.35 0.23 -22.27
N LEU A 270 6.37 -0.02 -21.44
CA LEU A 270 6.64 0.80 -20.26
C LEU A 270 7.16 2.21 -20.63
N ILE A 271 8.05 2.31 -21.63
CA ILE A 271 8.54 3.61 -22.12
C ILE A 271 7.38 4.45 -22.68
N TYR A 272 6.56 3.87 -23.57
CA TYR A 272 5.42 4.57 -24.13
C TYR A 272 4.38 4.95 -23.06
N SER A 273 4.15 4.08 -22.08
CA SER A 273 3.29 4.42 -20.93
C SER A 273 3.83 5.67 -20.22
N LYS A 274 5.14 5.74 -19.96
CA LYS A 274 5.77 6.90 -19.33
C LYS A 274 5.69 8.17 -20.20
N MET A 275 5.90 8.06 -21.52
CA MET A 275 5.80 9.19 -22.46
C MET A 275 4.39 9.80 -22.54
N ASN A 276 3.36 9.01 -22.25
CA ASN A 276 1.96 9.44 -22.27
C ASN A 276 1.41 9.71 -20.86
N ASP A 277 2.27 9.88 -19.85
CA ASP A 277 1.89 10.04 -18.45
C ASP A 277 0.91 8.97 -17.95
N HIS A 278 1.02 7.75 -18.45
CA HIS A 278 0.14 6.61 -18.16
C HIS A 278 -1.34 6.82 -18.58
N LYS A 279 -1.63 7.82 -19.43
CA LYS A 279 -2.96 8.04 -20.01
C LYS A 279 -3.35 6.93 -21.00
N ILE A 280 -2.35 6.29 -21.62
CA ILE A 280 -2.53 5.14 -22.52
C ILE A 280 -2.10 3.86 -21.80
N GLN A 281 -2.98 2.85 -21.76
CA GLN A 281 -2.70 1.56 -21.14
C GLN A 281 -2.18 0.54 -22.16
N TYR A 282 -0.93 0.13 -22.05
CA TYR A 282 -0.38 -0.92 -22.90
C TYR A 282 -0.73 -2.29 -22.28
N LEU A 283 -1.72 -2.97 -22.86
CA LEU A 283 -2.20 -4.30 -22.47
C LEU A 283 -1.62 -5.35 -23.42
N ILE A 284 -0.29 -5.44 -23.44
CA ILE A 284 0.42 -6.36 -24.32
C ILE A 284 0.11 -7.82 -23.97
N HIS A 285 0.17 -8.69 -24.97
CA HIS A 285 -0.03 -10.14 -24.82
C HIS A 285 1.28 -10.89 -25.15
N PRO A 286 2.31 -10.78 -24.30
CA PRO A 286 3.51 -11.59 -24.48
C PRO A 286 3.16 -13.07 -24.25
N TRP A 287 3.97 -13.94 -24.86
CA TRP A 287 3.84 -15.39 -24.72
C TRP A 287 2.56 -16.04 -25.27
N LYS A 288 1.91 -15.41 -26.25
CA LYS A 288 0.70 -15.94 -26.91
C LYS A 288 0.82 -17.41 -27.36
N LYS A 289 2.02 -17.83 -27.79
CA LYS A 289 2.30 -19.22 -28.19
C LYS A 289 2.35 -20.17 -26.98
N GLN A 290 2.96 -19.75 -25.88
CA GLN A 290 3.11 -20.55 -24.67
C GLN A 290 1.77 -20.71 -23.94
N LEU A 291 0.89 -19.71 -24.03
CA LEU A 291 -0.41 -19.69 -23.36
C LEU A 291 -1.55 -20.26 -24.22
N SER A 292 -1.30 -20.67 -25.47
CA SER A 292 -2.33 -21.03 -26.44
C SER A 292 -3.18 -22.24 -26.04
N HIS A 293 -2.60 -23.18 -25.28
CA HIS A 293 -3.26 -24.38 -24.80
C HIS A 293 -4.19 -24.12 -23.59
N LEU A 294 -4.10 -22.95 -22.97
CA LEU A 294 -4.91 -22.59 -21.80
C LEU A 294 -6.24 -21.96 -22.20
N SER A 295 -7.25 -22.07 -21.33
CA SER A 295 -8.53 -21.36 -21.51
C SER A 295 -8.32 -19.83 -21.49
N LYS A 296 -9.19 -19.08 -22.18
CA LYS A 296 -9.13 -17.61 -22.19
C LYS A 296 -9.13 -16.99 -20.79
N ARG A 297 -9.83 -17.60 -19.83
CA ARG A 297 -9.85 -17.16 -18.42
C ARG A 297 -8.47 -17.31 -17.76
N HIS A 298 -7.82 -18.46 -17.94
CA HIS A 298 -6.46 -18.67 -17.43
C HIS A 298 -5.44 -17.76 -18.11
N GLN A 299 -5.55 -17.58 -19.44
CA GLN A 299 -4.70 -16.62 -20.16
C GLN A 299 -4.86 -15.21 -19.58
N ALA A 300 -6.10 -14.74 -19.39
CA ALA A 300 -6.38 -13.43 -18.83
C ALA A 300 -5.81 -13.26 -17.40
N LEU A 301 -5.94 -14.29 -16.55
CA LEU A 301 -5.37 -14.26 -15.20
C LEU A 301 -3.84 -14.18 -15.22
N ILE A 302 -3.18 -15.04 -16.01
CA ILE A 302 -1.72 -15.04 -16.13
C ILE A 302 -1.22 -13.69 -16.66
N LEU A 303 -1.88 -13.14 -17.68
CA LEU A 303 -1.53 -11.85 -18.25
C LEU A 303 -1.76 -10.71 -17.26
N ALA A 304 -2.86 -10.72 -16.51
CA ALA A 304 -3.13 -9.72 -15.48
C ALA A 304 -2.04 -9.73 -14.38
N LEU A 305 -1.64 -10.93 -13.93
CA LEU A 305 -0.56 -11.09 -12.96
C LEU A 305 0.79 -10.62 -13.52
N GLY A 306 1.21 -11.12 -14.69
CA GLY A 306 2.49 -10.73 -15.28
C GLY A 306 2.59 -9.22 -15.58
N ARG A 307 1.47 -8.60 -15.94
CA ARG A 307 1.39 -7.14 -16.09
C ARG A 307 1.60 -6.43 -14.75
N GLN A 308 0.87 -6.82 -13.72
CA GLN A 308 0.91 -6.19 -12.40
C GLN A 308 2.28 -6.36 -11.73
N GLU A 309 2.86 -7.55 -11.84
CA GLU A 309 4.09 -7.92 -11.14
C GLU A 309 5.33 -7.27 -11.78
N SER A 310 5.41 -7.19 -13.11
CA SER A 310 6.64 -6.71 -13.75
C SER A 310 6.44 -5.96 -15.06
N ASN A 311 5.21 -5.69 -15.49
CA ASN A 311 4.90 -5.30 -16.87
C ASN A 311 5.54 -6.27 -17.88
N PHE A 312 5.54 -7.56 -17.54
CA PHE A 312 6.10 -8.65 -18.34
C PHE A 312 7.62 -8.60 -18.58
N ILE A 313 8.36 -7.79 -17.82
CA ILE A 313 9.82 -7.69 -17.97
C ILE A 313 10.47 -8.98 -17.43
N PRO A 314 11.22 -9.72 -18.26
CA PRO A 314 11.76 -11.04 -17.89
C PRO A 314 12.90 -11.00 -16.89
N CYS A 315 13.67 -9.90 -16.81
CA CYS A 315 14.75 -9.72 -15.82
C CYS A 315 14.34 -8.86 -14.62
N ALA A 316 13.03 -8.71 -14.37
CA ALA A 316 12.54 -7.93 -13.24
C ALA A 316 12.99 -8.54 -11.90
N LEU A 317 13.46 -7.69 -10.99
CA LEU A 317 13.92 -8.08 -9.66
C LEU A 317 13.27 -7.18 -8.60
N SER A 318 12.55 -7.79 -7.66
CA SER A 318 11.94 -7.06 -6.53
C SER A 318 12.96 -6.77 -5.43
N ARG A 319 12.57 -5.90 -4.49
CA ARG A 319 13.35 -5.64 -3.25
C ARG A 319 13.47 -6.87 -2.36
N SER A 320 12.52 -7.80 -2.42
CA SER A 320 12.55 -9.08 -1.70
C SER A 320 13.21 -10.20 -2.51
N TYR A 321 13.86 -9.87 -3.63
CA TYR A 321 14.49 -10.82 -4.56
C TYR A 321 13.50 -11.76 -5.24
N ALA A 322 12.26 -11.33 -5.45
CA ALA A 322 11.34 -12.00 -6.36
C ALA A 322 11.80 -11.75 -7.81
N ILE A 323 11.77 -12.79 -8.65
CA ILE A 323 12.47 -12.78 -9.94
C ILE A 323 11.50 -13.00 -11.09
N GLY A 324 11.76 -12.32 -12.20
CA GLY A 324 11.20 -12.62 -13.50
C GLY A 324 9.83 -12.01 -13.72
N ALA A 325 9.22 -12.39 -14.84
CA ALA A 325 8.01 -11.72 -15.30
C ALA A 325 6.78 -11.97 -14.41
N MET A 326 6.83 -13.01 -13.58
CA MET A 326 5.78 -13.37 -12.61
C MET A 326 6.18 -13.10 -11.16
N GLN A 327 7.35 -12.48 -10.93
CA GLN A 327 7.90 -12.16 -9.60
C GLN A 327 7.82 -13.35 -8.62
N MET A 328 8.39 -14.49 -9.01
CA MET A 328 8.41 -15.67 -8.15
C MET A 328 9.58 -15.61 -7.18
N MET A 329 9.34 -15.98 -5.92
CA MET A 329 10.38 -16.06 -4.91
C MET A 329 11.29 -17.28 -5.14
N PRO A 330 12.61 -17.20 -4.88
CA PRO A 330 13.54 -18.31 -5.13
C PRO A 330 13.18 -19.62 -4.42
N PHE A 331 12.63 -19.55 -3.20
CA PHE A 331 12.21 -20.75 -2.48
C PHE A 331 11.04 -21.47 -3.18
N LEU A 332 10.11 -20.69 -3.76
CA LEU A 332 8.96 -21.24 -4.48
C LEU A 332 9.40 -21.87 -5.80
N ILE A 333 10.30 -21.21 -6.53
CA ILE A 333 10.89 -21.77 -7.77
C ILE A 333 11.56 -23.12 -7.48
N ARG A 334 12.38 -23.20 -6.43
CA ARG A 334 13.04 -24.46 -6.03
C ARG A 334 12.05 -25.54 -5.63
N SER A 335 10.92 -25.16 -5.04
CA SER A 335 9.88 -26.11 -4.63
C SER A 335 9.06 -26.64 -5.82
N ILE A 336 8.87 -25.85 -6.87
CA ILE A 336 8.13 -26.25 -8.07
C ILE A 336 9.01 -27.04 -9.04
N ALA A 337 10.31 -26.72 -9.09
CA ALA A 337 11.26 -27.36 -9.99
C ALA A 337 11.75 -28.73 -9.51
N ARG A 338 11.51 -29.07 -8.24
CA ARG A 338 11.79 -30.38 -7.65
C ARG A 338 10.55 -31.26 -7.78
#